data_AF-A0A955IUL8-F1
#
_entry.id   AF-A0A955IUL8-F1
#
_cell.length_a   1.000
_cell.length_b   1.000
_cell.length_c   1.000
_cell.angle_alpha   90.00
_cell.angle_beta   90.00
_cell.angle_gamma   90.00
#
_symmetry.space_group_name_H-M   'P 1'
#
loop_
_entity.id
_entity.type
_entity.pdbx_description
1 polymer ?
#
loop_
_entity_poly.entity_id
_entity_poly.type
_entity_poly.pdbx_seq_one_letter_code
_entity_poly.pdbx_strand_id
1 'polypeptide(L)'
;MNPDDPEPAHYTLGPNAFRDGSQTTAWPFLLKVVLCFLVIDEVERIVELTSWVLAQGDALNANVSPYFPKRPLLVLWILVDLLMVTLLALRTLWGRILVQVIFGMHIAYVGLWIALEHPEAWLYMTDLTRVRVLATVVLDLCAIAVLFGPASREFLDR
;
A
#
# COMPACT_ATOMS: atom_id res chain seq x y z
N MET A 1 55.88 -42.00 -13.58
CA MET A 1 54.91 -41.22 -12.78
C MET A 1 55.62 -39.92 -12.46
N ASN A 2 55.23 -38.82 -13.08
CA ASN A 2 55.96 -37.55 -13.03
C ASN A 2 55.56 -36.85 -11.72
N PRO A 3 56.50 -36.47 -10.83
CA PRO A 3 56.18 -35.87 -9.54
C PRO A 3 55.75 -34.39 -9.59
N ASP A 4 55.64 -33.80 -10.79
CA ASP A 4 55.37 -32.37 -11.01
C ASP A 4 53.98 -32.07 -11.56
N ASP A 5 52.99 -32.97 -11.40
CA ASP A 5 51.62 -32.63 -11.77
C ASP A 5 51.03 -31.67 -10.71
N PRO A 6 50.73 -30.40 -11.05
CA PRO A 6 50.10 -29.47 -10.11
C PRO A 6 48.71 -30.01 -9.74
N GLU A 7 48.45 -30.10 -8.43
CA GLU A 7 47.13 -30.48 -7.92
C GLU A 7 46.04 -29.62 -8.58
N PRO A 8 44.93 -30.23 -9.01
CA PRO A 8 43.82 -29.48 -9.56
C PRO A 8 43.31 -28.51 -8.49
N ALA A 9 43.41 -27.21 -8.79
CA ALA A 9 42.90 -26.15 -7.93
C ALA A 9 41.46 -26.47 -7.53
N HIS A 10 41.25 -26.77 -6.24
CA HIS A 10 39.93 -26.90 -5.67
C HIS A 10 39.25 -25.54 -5.73
N TYR A 11 38.50 -25.29 -6.80
CA TYR A 11 37.56 -24.18 -6.86
C TYR A 11 36.45 -24.46 -5.84
N THR A 12 36.67 -24.02 -4.61
CA THR A 12 35.59 -23.87 -3.64
C THR A 12 34.70 -22.75 -4.16
N LEU A 13 33.59 -23.12 -4.81
CA LEU A 13 32.46 -22.23 -4.99
C LEU A 13 32.11 -21.69 -3.61
N GLY A 14 32.51 -20.45 -3.33
CA GLY A 14 32.16 -19.80 -2.08
C GLY A 14 30.63 -19.83 -1.93
N PRO A 15 30.09 -19.82 -0.70
CA PRO A 15 28.65 -19.83 -0.46
C PRO A 15 27.89 -18.66 -1.12
N ASN A 16 28.61 -17.70 -1.72
CA ASN A 16 28.09 -16.56 -2.44
C ASN A 16 28.06 -16.73 -3.98
N ALA A 17 28.57 -17.85 -4.54
CA ALA A 17 28.61 -18.07 -5.99
C ALA A 17 27.22 -18.33 -6.62
N PHE A 18 26.19 -18.59 -5.80
CA PHE A 18 24.79 -18.64 -6.24
C PHE A 18 24.07 -17.29 -6.15
N ARG A 19 24.76 -16.23 -5.73
CA ARG A 19 24.20 -14.88 -5.70
C ARG A 19 24.39 -14.13 -7.02
N ASP A 20 24.68 -14.85 -8.09
CA ASP A 20 24.73 -14.32 -9.45
C ASP A 20 23.38 -14.48 -10.15
N GLY A 21 22.80 -13.33 -10.53
CA GLY A 21 22.33 -13.21 -11.91
C GLY A 21 20.84 -13.07 -12.16
N SER A 22 19.94 -13.40 -11.24
CA SER A 22 18.53 -13.04 -11.45
C SER A 22 18.26 -11.65 -10.87
N GLN A 23 18.67 -10.60 -11.61
CA GLN A 23 18.03 -9.30 -11.45
C GLN A 23 16.54 -9.52 -11.75
N THR A 24 15.75 -9.82 -10.73
CA THR A 24 14.30 -9.94 -10.86
C THR A 24 13.78 -8.55 -11.20
N THR A 25 13.58 -8.32 -12.50
CA THR A 25 12.93 -7.12 -13.05
C THR A 25 11.43 -7.18 -12.83
N ALA A 26 10.90 -8.38 -12.63
CA ALA A 26 9.50 -8.64 -12.31
C ALA A 26 9.17 -8.22 -10.88
N TRP A 27 8.06 -7.49 -10.73
CA TRP A 27 7.50 -7.14 -9.43
C TRP A 27 7.14 -8.41 -8.64
N PRO A 28 7.50 -8.50 -7.34
CA PRO A 28 7.02 -9.53 -6.44
C PRO A 28 5.49 -9.61 -6.45
N PHE A 29 4.93 -10.83 -6.41
CA PHE A 29 3.48 -11.04 -6.49
C PHE A 29 2.72 -10.22 -5.43
N LEU A 30 3.19 -10.23 -4.18
CA LEU A 30 2.55 -9.50 -3.10
C LEU A 30 2.57 -7.98 -3.32
N LEU A 31 3.61 -7.42 -3.93
CA LEU A 31 3.63 -6.00 -4.30
C LEU A 31 2.67 -5.68 -5.44
N LYS A 32 2.46 -6.60 -6.39
CA LYS A 32 1.42 -6.44 -7.41
C LYS A 32 0.04 -6.38 -6.77
N VAL A 33 -0.22 -7.23 -5.76
CA VAL A 33 -1.49 -7.20 -5.01
C VAL A 33 -1.69 -5.86 -4.30
N VAL A 34 -0.65 -5.33 -3.64
CA VAL A 34 -0.71 -3.99 -3.01
C VAL A 34 -0.98 -2.89 -4.04
N LEU A 35 -0.31 -2.92 -5.18
CA LEU A 35 -0.56 -1.95 -6.26
C LEU A 35 -1.98 -2.07 -6.82
N CYS A 36 -2.48 -3.28 -7.06
CA CYS A 36 -3.85 -3.49 -7.51
C CYS A 36 -4.86 -2.95 -6.48
N PHE A 37 -4.60 -3.16 -5.19
CA PHE A 37 -5.43 -2.60 -4.12
C PHE A 37 -5.47 -1.06 -4.18
N LEU A 38 -4.31 -0.40 -4.26
CA LEU A 38 -4.23 1.07 -4.36
C LEU A 38 -4.98 1.59 -5.59
N VAL A 39 -4.86 0.91 -6.73
CA VAL A 39 -5.56 1.31 -7.97
C VAL A 39 -7.08 1.15 -7.82
N ILE A 40 -7.55 0.08 -7.19
CA ILE A 40 -8.98 -0.12 -6.96
C ILE A 40 -9.51 0.94 -5.98
N ASP A 41 -8.80 1.22 -4.89
CA ASP A 41 -9.18 2.27 -3.92
C ASP A 41 -9.28 3.64 -4.61
N GLU A 42 -8.27 3.99 -5.42
CA GLU A 42 -8.23 5.22 -6.20
C GLU A 42 -9.42 5.33 -7.17
N VAL A 43 -9.74 4.24 -7.89
CA VAL A 43 -10.90 4.22 -8.80
C VAL A 43 -12.20 4.40 -8.03
N GLU A 44 -12.37 3.75 -6.88
CA GLU A 44 -13.55 3.93 -6.03
C GLU A 44 -13.69 5.39 -5.60
N ARG A 45 -12.61 6.02 -5.14
CA ARG A 45 -12.61 7.44 -4.75
C ARG A 45 -12.90 8.38 -5.91
N ILE A 46 -12.36 8.11 -7.11
CA ILE A 46 -12.66 8.89 -8.32
C ILE A 46 -14.14 8.76 -8.70
N VAL A 47 -14.71 7.55 -8.63
CA VAL A 47 -16.14 7.32 -8.90
C VAL A 47 -16.99 8.07 -7.89
N GLU A 48 -16.63 8.03 -6.61
CA GLU A 48 -17.31 8.77 -5.55
C GLU A 48 -17.27 10.28 -5.83
N LEU A 49 -16.10 10.84 -6.12
CA LEU A 49 -15.92 12.25 -6.48
C LEU A 49 -16.77 12.63 -7.71
N THR A 50 -16.75 11.80 -8.74
CA THR A 50 -17.46 12.05 -10.00
C THR A 50 -18.97 12.01 -9.80
N SER A 51 -19.48 11.03 -9.05
CA SER A 51 -20.90 10.92 -8.73
C SER A 51 -21.41 12.16 -8.00
N TRP A 52 -20.59 12.73 -7.12
CA TRP A 52 -20.86 13.97 -6.40
C TRP A 52 -20.87 15.21 -7.30
N VAL A 53 -19.90 15.32 -8.22
CA VAL A 53 -19.82 16.43 -9.18
C VAL A 53 -21.03 16.40 -10.13
N LEU A 54 -21.40 15.22 -10.62
CA LEU A 54 -22.54 15.04 -11.52
C LEU A 54 -23.89 15.30 -10.83
N ALA A 55 -24.00 15.02 -9.54
CA ALA A 55 -25.21 15.26 -8.75
C ALA A 55 -25.44 16.74 -8.37
N GLN A 56 -24.65 17.68 -8.92
CA GLN A 56 -24.74 19.13 -8.67
C GLN A 56 -24.77 19.52 -7.19
N GLY A 57 -24.16 18.72 -6.31
CA GLY A 57 -23.97 19.05 -4.89
C GLY A 57 -25.22 19.01 -3.99
N ASP A 58 -26.45 19.06 -4.51
CA ASP A 58 -27.66 19.15 -3.65
C ASP A 58 -28.37 17.81 -3.39
N ALA A 59 -28.29 16.84 -4.32
CA ALA A 59 -29.04 15.59 -4.18
C ALA A 59 -28.35 14.54 -3.29
N LEU A 60 -27.01 14.55 -3.18
CA LEU A 60 -26.27 13.65 -2.27
C LEU A 60 -26.16 14.22 -0.86
N ASN A 61 -26.05 15.55 -0.67
CA ASN A 61 -25.97 16.17 0.65
C ASN A 61 -27.19 15.87 1.56
N ALA A 62 -28.37 15.57 0.98
CA ALA A 62 -29.57 15.27 1.75
C ALA A 62 -29.60 13.85 2.36
N ASN A 63 -28.83 12.90 1.81
CA ASN A 63 -28.77 11.51 2.29
C ASN A 63 -27.37 11.08 2.75
N VAL A 64 -26.37 11.95 2.57
CA VAL A 64 -25.02 11.70 3.01
C VAL A 64 -24.91 12.13 4.47
N SER A 65 -24.74 11.13 5.34
CA SER A 65 -24.45 11.29 6.75
C SER A 65 -23.44 12.43 6.99
N PRO A 66 -23.63 13.30 8.01
CA PRO A 66 -22.70 14.39 8.32
C PRO A 66 -21.27 13.93 8.61
N TYR A 67 -21.07 12.62 8.75
CA TYR A 67 -19.81 11.94 8.97
C TYR A 67 -19.04 11.57 7.68
N PHE A 68 -19.55 11.91 6.48
CA PHE A 68 -18.82 11.66 5.23
C PHE A 68 -17.67 12.67 5.01
N PRO A 69 -16.56 12.23 4.39
CA PRO A 69 -15.42 13.10 4.13
C PRO A 69 -15.79 14.33 3.28
N LYS A 70 -15.43 15.52 3.78
CA LYS A 70 -15.64 16.79 3.06
C LYS A 70 -14.86 16.78 1.73
N ARG A 71 -15.37 17.45 0.69
CA ARG A 71 -14.76 17.53 -0.66
C ARG A 71 -13.22 17.70 -0.68
N PRO A 72 -12.61 18.60 0.12
CA PRO A 72 -11.16 18.76 0.10
C PRO A 72 -10.41 17.52 0.60
N LEU A 73 -11.00 16.79 1.54
CA LEU A 73 -10.41 15.58 2.11
C LEU A 73 -10.39 14.45 1.08
N LEU A 74 -11.47 14.29 0.31
CA LEU A 74 -11.54 13.26 -0.73
C LEU A 74 -10.54 13.50 -1.87
N VAL A 75 -10.39 14.75 -2.31
CA VAL A 75 -9.34 15.14 -3.28
C VAL A 75 -7.94 14.92 -2.71
N LEU A 76 -7.72 15.24 -1.44
CA LEU A 76 -6.44 15.00 -0.78
C LEU A 76 -6.11 13.50 -0.76
N TRP A 77 -7.08 12.63 -0.47
CA TRP A 77 -6.87 11.19 -0.48
C TRP A 77 -6.44 10.66 -1.85
N ILE A 78 -7.13 11.09 -2.92
CA ILE A 78 -6.75 10.75 -4.30
C ILE A 78 -5.28 11.14 -4.58
N LEU A 79 -4.89 12.36 -4.20
CA LEU A 79 -3.51 12.81 -4.38
C LEU A 79 -2.51 11.99 -3.56
N VAL A 80 -2.88 11.56 -2.36
CA VAL A 80 -2.06 10.69 -1.50
C VAL A 80 -1.90 9.30 -2.11
N ASP A 81 -2.95 8.71 -2.66
CA ASP A 81 -2.90 7.38 -3.29
C ASP A 81 -2.01 7.41 -4.55
N LEU A 82 -2.14 8.44 -5.38
CA LEU A 82 -1.24 8.68 -6.53
C LEU A 82 0.21 8.86 -6.09
N LEU A 83 0.43 9.59 -4.99
CA LEU A 83 1.77 9.73 -4.40
C LEU A 83 2.30 8.37 -3.95
N MET A 84 1.51 7.53 -3.27
CA MET A 84 1.94 6.20 -2.83
C MET A 84 2.33 5.29 -3.99
N VAL A 85 1.53 5.27 -5.07
CA VAL A 85 1.87 4.53 -6.30
C VAL A 85 3.18 5.04 -6.89
N THR A 86 3.37 6.35 -6.94
CA THR A 86 4.61 6.98 -7.45
C THR A 86 5.81 6.59 -6.59
N LEU A 87 5.70 6.64 -5.26
CA LEU A 87 6.77 6.28 -4.34
C LEU A 87 7.17 4.80 -4.47
N LEU A 88 6.20 3.90 -4.65
CA LEU A 88 6.48 2.49 -4.93
C LEU A 88 7.15 2.31 -6.30
N ALA A 89 6.72 3.05 -7.31
CA ALA A 89 7.28 2.97 -8.66
C ALA A 89 8.73 3.47 -8.76
N LEU A 90 9.11 4.45 -7.93
CA LEU A 90 10.49 4.95 -7.84
C LEU A 90 11.48 3.91 -7.30
N ARG A 91 10.99 2.87 -6.60
CA ARG A 91 11.82 1.80 -6.02
C ARG A 91 12.98 2.32 -5.18
N THR A 92 12.70 3.26 -4.28
CA THR A 92 13.68 3.78 -3.32
C THR A 92 13.34 3.36 -1.89
N LEU A 93 14.38 3.24 -1.06
CA LEU A 93 14.25 2.99 0.39
C LEU A 93 13.29 3.99 1.05
N TRP A 94 13.47 5.29 0.75
CA TRP A 94 12.65 6.35 1.30
C TRP A 94 11.21 6.28 0.79
N GLY A 95 11.00 5.94 -0.48
CA GLY A 95 9.66 5.75 -1.04
C GLY A 95 8.89 4.66 -0.31
N ARG A 96 9.52 3.52 -0.04
CA ARG A 96 8.90 2.44 0.74
C ARG A 96 8.56 2.88 2.16
N ILE A 97 9.51 3.54 2.86
CA ILE A 97 9.30 4.01 4.23
C ILE A 97 8.13 5.00 4.28
N LEU A 98 8.07 5.94 3.34
CA LEU A 98 6.99 6.91 3.27
C LEU A 98 5.63 6.24 3.04
N VAL A 99 5.54 5.25 2.16
CA VAL A 99 4.29 4.49 1.94
C VAL A 99 3.85 3.77 3.22
N GLN A 100 4.78 3.15 3.96
CA GLN A 100 4.48 2.54 5.26
C GLN A 100 3.97 3.55 6.28
N VAL A 101 4.59 4.73 6.33
CA VAL A 101 4.16 5.83 7.21
C VAL A 101 2.78 6.33 6.83
N ILE A 102 2.46 6.47 5.54
CA ILE A 102 1.14 6.90 5.07
C ILE A 102 0.07 5.88 5.47
N PHE A 103 0.26 4.58 5.23
CA PHE A 103 -0.66 3.55 5.71
C PHE A 103 -0.80 3.59 7.24
N GLY A 104 0.30 3.76 7.97
CA GLY A 104 0.27 3.88 9.42
C GLY A 104 -0.53 5.09 9.92
N MET A 105 -0.36 6.25 9.28
CA MET A 105 -1.15 7.45 9.55
C MET A 105 -2.62 7.24 9.23
N HIS A 106 -2.95 6.54 8.14
CA HIS A 106 -4.34 6.23 7.79
C HIS A 106 -5.00 5.32 8.83
N ILE A 107 -4.35 4.22 9.23
CA ILE A 107 -4.85 3.35 10.31
C ILE A 107 -5.05 4.15 11.60
N ALA A 108 -4.07 4.99 11.98
CA ALA A 108 -4.17 5.82 13.17
C ALA A 108 -5.32 6.82 13.06
N TYR A 109 -5.50 7.46 11.91
CA TYR A 109 -6.61 8.37 11.64
C TYR A 109 -7.97 7.68 11.78
N VAL A 110 -8.16 6.52 11.12
CA VAL A 110 -9.41 5.75 11.21
C VAL A 110 -9.67 5.32 12.65
N GLY A 111 -8.65 4.81 13.34
CA GLY A 111 -8.75 4.41 14.74
C GLY A 111 -9.11 5.57 15.67
N LEU A 112 -8.43 6.71 15.55
CA LEU A 112 -8.67 7.90 16.37
C LEU A 112 -10.03 8.52 16.08
N TRP A 113 -10.41 8.63 14.81
CA TRP A 113 -11.68 9.21 14.39
C TRP A 113 -12.87 8.39 14.92
N ILE A 114 -12.79 7.05 14.82
CA ILE A 114 -13.84 6.15 15.35
C ILE A 114 -13.82 6.11 16.88
N ALA A 115 -12.65 6.06 17.52
CA ALA A 115 -12.57 5.83 18.96
C ALA A 115 -12.74 7.09 19.81
N LEU A 116 -12.29 8.26 19.33
CA LEU A 116 -12.17 9.48 20.13
C LEU A 116 -13.04 10.63 19.64
N GLU A 117 -13.18 10.81 18.33
CA GLU A 117 -13.85 11.99 17.79
C GLU A 117 -15.36 11.77 17.61
N HIS A 118 -15.74 10.60 17.07
CA HIS A 118 -17.14 10.25 16.83
C HIS A 118 -17.44 8.77 17.14
N PRO A 119 -17.38 8.33 18.41
CA PRO A 119 -17.73 6.96 18.79
C PRO A 119 -19.16 6.58 18.39
N GLU A 120 -20.07 7.56 18.36
CA GLU A 120 -21.45 7.39 17.89
C GLU A 120 -21.54 7.08 16.39
N ALA A 121 -20.59 7.55 15.56
CA ALA A 121 -20.60 7.29 14.13
C ALA A 121 -20.57 5.78 13.85
N TRP A 122 -19.83 5.01 14.66
CA TRP A 122 -19.82 3.56 14.57
C TRP A 122 -21.22 2.94 14.73
N LEU A 123 -22.03 3.47 15.65
CA LEU A 123 -23.39 2.99 15.92
C LEU A 123 -24.35 3.32 14.77
N TYR A 124 -24.16 4.46 14.11
CA TYR A 124 -25.01 4.92 13.01
C TYR A 124 -24.54 4.49 11.62
N MET A 125 -23.36 3.89 11.49
CA MET A 125 -22.90 3.26 10.25
C MET A 125 -23.72 2.02 9.91
N THR A 126 -23.94 1.81 8.61
CA THR A 126 -24.48 0.55 8.11
C THR A 126 -23.47 -0.59 8.32
N ASP A 127 -23.93 -1.83 8.44
CA ASP A 127 -23.05 -2.98 8.60
C ASP A 127 -22.05 -3.12 7.44
N LEU A 128 -22.48 -2.76 6.23
CA LEU A 128 -21.60 -2.73 5.05
C LEU A 128 -20.47 -1.70 5.23
N THR A 129 -20.77 -0.51 5.76
CA THR A 129 -19.78 0.53 6.04
C THR A 129 -18.78 0.07 7.11
N ARG A 130 -19.26 -0.59 8.19
CA ARG A 130 -18.38 -1.12 9.24
C ARG A 130 -17.42 -2.18 8.71
N VAL A 131 -17.94 -3.12 7.91
CA VAL A 131 -17.13 -4.15 7.26
C VAL A 131 -16.10 -3.52 6.34
N ARG A 132 -16.49 -2.51 5.55
CA ARG A 132 -15.56 -1.76 4.69
C ARG A 132 -14.42 -1.14 5.49
N VAL A 133 -14.74 -0.40 6.55
CA VAL A 133 -13.74 0.24 7.43
C VAL A 133 -12.77 -0.80 8.01
N LEU A 134 -13.28 -1.90 8.55
CA LEU A 134 -12.44 -2.97 9.09
C LEU A 134 -11.58 -3.62 8.00
N ALA A 135 -12.16 -3.88 6.83
CA ALA A 135 -11.44 -4.44 5.69
C ALA A 135 -10.30 -3.51 5.26
N THR A 136 -10.53 -2.19 5.17
CA THR A 136 -9.48 -1.22 4.84
C THR A 136 -8.34 -1.25 5.85
N VAL A 137 -8.63 -1.22 7.15
CA VAL A 137 -7.58 -1.30 8.19
C VAL A 137 -6.78 -2.61 8.09
N VAL A 138 -7.45 -3.74 7.86
CA VAL A 138 -6.78 -5.04 7.68
C VAL A 138 -5.91 -5.03 6.42
N LEU A 139 -6.40 -4.47 5.32
CA LEU A 139 -5.66 -4.39 4.06
C LEU A 139 -4.43 -3.48 4.19
N ASP A 140 -4.55 -2.35 4.89
CA ASP A 140 -3.42 -1.46 5.19
C ASP A 140 -2.35 -2.18 6.02
N LEU A 141 -2.75 -2.91 7.08
CA LEU A 141 -1.83 -3.70 7.90
C LEU A 141 -1.12 -4.79 7.07
N CYS A 142 -1.86 -5.47 6.20
CA CYS A 142 -1.30 -6.44 5.27
C CYS A 142 -0.31 -5.78 4.30
N ALA A 143 -0.64 -4.61 3.74
CA ALA A 143 0.25 -3.87 2.85
C ALA A 143 1.54 -3.45 3.57
N ILE A 144 1.44 -2.93 4.80
CA ILE A 144 2.60 -2.62 5.64
C ILE A 144 3.46 -3.88 5.85
N ALA A 145 2.85 -5.00 6.23
CA ALA A 145 3.56 -6.27 6.46
C ALA A 145 4.29 -6.75 5.19
N VAL A 146 3.63 -6.66 4.02
CA VAL A 146 4.24 -6.97 2.72
C VAL A 146 5.43 -6.06 2.44
N LEU A 147 5.32 -4.76 2.72
CA LEU A 147 6.39 -3.80 2.49
C LEU A 147 7.59 -4.03 3.41
N PHE A 148 7.38 -4.54 4.63
CA PHE A 148 8.47 -4.99 5.51
C PHE A 148 9.11 -6.32 5.09
N GLY A 149 8.43 -7.10 4.27
CA GLY A 149 8.88 -8.43 3.83
C GLY A 149 10.16 -8.38 3.00
N PRO A 150 11.08 -9.36 3.17
CA PRO A 150 12.42 -9.33 2.58
C PRO A 150 12.43 -9.18 1.05
N ALA A 151 11.47 -9.82 0.36
CA ALA A 151 11.31 -9.71 -1.09
C ALA A 151 10.97 -8.27 -1.54
N SER A 152 10.15 -7.56 -0.77
CA SER A 152 9.82 -6.16 -1.06
C SER A 152 11.01 -5.25 -0.81
N ARG A 153 11.81 -5.53 0.24
CA ARG A 153 13.03 -4.78 0.54
C ARG A 153 14.07 -4.90 -0.56
N GLU A 154 14.35 -6.12 -1.00
CA GLU A 154 15.30 -6.40 -2.07
C GLU A 154 14.91 -5.76 -3.41
N PHE A 155 13.60 -5.65 -3.67
CA PHE A 155 13.10 -5.06 -4.91
C PHE A 155 12.99 -3.53 -4.85
N LEU A 156 12.55 -2.96 -3.73
CA LEU A 156 12.25 -1.53 -3.57
C LEU A 156 13.39 -0.69 -3.00
N ASP A 157 14.45 -1.27 -2.44
CA ASP A 157 15.59 -0.51 -1.89
C ASP A 157 16.73 -0.40 -2.92
N ARG A 158 16.41 -0.05 -4.17
CA ARG A 158 17.38 0.11 -5.27
C ARG A 158 17.75 1.58 -5.48
#